data_AF-A0A6G3XHA1-F1
#
_entry.id   AF-A0A6G3XHA1-F1
#
_cell.length_a   1.000
_cell.length_b   1.000
_cell.length_c   1.000
_cell.angle_alpha   90.00
_cell.angle_beta   90.00
_cell.angle_gamma   90.00
#
_symmetry.space_group_name_H-M   'P 1'
#
loop_
_entity.id
_entity.type
_entity.pdbx_description
1 polymer ?
#
loop_
_entity_poly.entity_id
_entity_poly.type
_entity_poly.pdbx_seq_one_letter_code
_entity_poly.pdbx_strand_id
1 'polypeptide(L)'
;ALSRARPDNGPIDVAGAEVTGRLIFYRGTALPAAVLAELWDRHFPVRAPVVRWLRLLADDPRPQVSMRAAVAAGELSVRDFEHGYAELVRPLADAPTPRRRVFAATALDQAAGHASHRRAVRKVVEDWSRHGT
;
A
#
# COMPACT_ATOMS: atom_id res chain seq x y z
N ALA A 1 -18.45 1.79 15.95
CA ALA A 1 -17.90 3.12 16.33
C ALA A 1 -17.91 4.02 15.10
N LEU A 2 -18.26 5.29 15.23
CA LEU A 2 -18.28 6.25 14.11
C LEU A 2 -16.87 6.43 13.55
N SER A 3 -16.67 6.05 12.28
CA SER A 3 -15.45 6.25 11.50
C SER A 3 -15.18 7.74 11.32
N ARG A 4 -14.24 8.33 12.08
CA ARG A 4 -13.93 9.76 12.03
C ARG A 4 -12.42 10.02 12.02
N ALA A 5 -11.93 10.87 11.12
CA ALA A 5 -10.58 11.40 11.16
C ALA A 5 -10.55 12.61 12.10
N ARG A 6 -9.54 12.69 12.97
CA ARG A 6 -9.27 13.84 13.83
C ARG A 6 -7.83 14.32 13.56
N PRO A 7 -7.63 15.57 13.15
CA PRO A 7 -6.31 16.17 13.17
C PRO A 7 -5.90 16.44 14.62
N ASP A 8 -4.64 16.17 14.95
CA ASP A 8 -4.03 16.57 16.21
C ASP A 8 -2.62 17.08 15.99
N ASN A 9 -2.12 17.93 16.89
CA ASN A 9 -0.72 18.32 16.88
C ASN A 9 0.04 17.36 17.81
N GLY A 10 1.17 16.83 17.36
CA GLY A 10 1.95 15.90 18.15
C GLY A 10 3.44 15.94 17.81
N PRO A 11 4.27 15.43 18.71
CA PRO A 11 5.71 15.38 18.48
C PRO A 11 6.03 14.39 17.35
N ILE A 12 6.91 14.82 16.45
CA ILE A 12 7.48 14.01 15.38
C ILE A 12 9.00 14.13 15.49
N ASP A 13 9.69 13.00 15.51
CA ASP A 13 11.15 12.99 15.38
C ASP A 13 11.54 13.36 13.95
N VAL A 14 12.30 14.45 13.81
CA VAL A 14 12.89 14.90 12.55
C VAL A 14 14.38 15.10 12.78
N ALA A 15 15.17 14.13 12.32
CA ALA A 15 16.63 14.14 12.45
C ALA A 15 17.11 14.24 13.91
N GLY A 16 16.44 13.56 14.84
CA GLY A 16 16.77 13.59 16.27
C GLY A 16 16.33 14.86 17.00
N ALA A 17 15.64 15.78 16.32
CA ALA A 17 14.97 16.92 16.93
C ALA A 17 13.45 16.66 16.96
N GLU A 18 12.84 16.91 18.11
CA GLU A 18 11.39 16.81 18.27
C GLU A 18 10.72 18.08 17.74
N VAL A 19 9.85 17.92 16.73
CA VAL A 19 9.09 19.04 16.16
C VAL A 19 7.59 18.78 16.25
N THR A 20 6.81 19.83 16.48
CA THR A 20 5.34 19.74 16.48
C THR A 20 4.83 19.61 15.05
N GLY A 21 4.33 18.43 14.69
CA GLY A 21 3.70 18.18 13.40
C GLY A 21 2.20 17.97 13.49
N ARG A 22 1.51 18.19 12.36
CA ARG A 22 0.08 17.90 12.22
C ARG A 22 -0.11 16.43 11.86
N LEU A 23 -0.66 15.66 12.80
CA LEU A 23 -0.95 14.24 12.66
C LEU A 23 -2.44 14.03 12.39
N ILE A 24 -2.79 12.93 11.72
CA ILE A 24 -4.18 12.50 11.51
C ILE A 24 -4.38 11.19 12.27
N PHE A 25 -5.32 11.19 13.20
CA PHE A 25 -5.76 9.99 13.91
C PHE A 25 -7.13 9.55 13.43
N TYR A 26 -7.33 8.25 13.30
CA TYR A 26 -8.62 7.69 12.94
C TYR A 26 -9.30 7.09 14.17
N ARG A 27 -10.50 7.58 14.50
CA ARG A 27 -11.38 6.94 15.46
C ARG A 27 -12.10 5.80 14.76
N GLY A 28 -11.88 4.59 15.29
CA GLY A 28 -12.32 3.34 14.66
C GLY A 28 -11.36 2.89 13.55
N THR A 29 -11.18 1.59 13.42
CA THR A 29 -10.26 0.97 12.44
C THR A 29 -10.81 0.92 11.03
N ALA A 30 -12.11 1.20 10.86
CA ALA A 30 -12.80 1.06 9.57
C ALA A 30 -12.59 2.25 8.62
N LEU A 31 -12.27 3.45 9.11
CA LEU A 31 -12.22 4.64 8.26
C LEU A 31 -11.13 4.58 7.18
N PRO A 32 -9.87 4.17 7.45
CA PRO A 32 -8.86 4.10 6.40
C PRO A 32 -9.25 3.18 5.25
N ALA A 33 -9.76 1.98 5.57
CA ALA A 33 -10.24 1.03 4.57
C ALA A 33 -11.45 1.57 3.78
N ALA A 34 -12.39 2.26 4.45
CA ALA A 34 -13.54 2.86 3.79
C ALA A 34 -13.16 4.01 2.84
N VAL A 35 -12.16 4.82 3.17
CA VAL A 35 -11.66 5.88 2.28
C VAL A 35 -10.98 5.30 1.06
N LEU A 36 -10.12 4.29 1.25
CA LEU A 36 -9.48 3.57 0.15
C LEU A 36 -10.54 2.92 -0.76
N ALA A 37 -11.56 2.33 -0.16
CA ALA A 37 -12.69 1.72 -0.88
C ALA A 37 -13.45 2.72 -1.75
N GLU A 38 -13.89 3.84 -1.16
CA GLU A 38 -14.65 4.87 -1.88
C GLU A 38 -13.83 5.43 -3.05
N LEU A 39 -12.56 5.75 -2.79
CA LEU A 39 -11.64 6.27 -3.78
C LEU A 39 -11.45 5.29 -4.94
N TRP A 40 -11.25 4.00 -4.64
CA TRP A 40 -10.91 3.01 -5.66
C TRP A 40 -12.13 2.56 -6.47
N ASP A 41 -13.29 2.45 -5.83
CA ASP A 41 -14.49 1.88 -6.47
C ASP A 41 -15.34 2.93 -7.19
N ARG A 42 -15.30 4.19 -6.75
CA ARG A 42 -16.19 5.24 -7.26
C ARG A 42 -15.48 6.39 -7.98
N HIS A 43 -14.16 6.49 -7.86
CA HIS A 43 -13.38 7.55 -8.48
C HIS A 43 -12.29 7.00 -9.42
N PHE A 44 -12.67 6.17 -10.39
CA PHE A 44 -11.74 5.56 -11.37
C PHE A 44 -10.64 6.50 -11.93
N PRO A 45 -10.91 7.77 -12.29
CA PRO A 45 -9.87 8.68 -12.79
C PRO A 45 -8.70 8.91 -11.83
N VAL A 46 -8.89 8.70 -10.52
CA VAL A 46 -7.84 8.91 -9.51
C VAL A 46 -6.94 7.69 -9.30
N ARG A 47 -7.31 6.52 -9.85
CA ARG A 47 -6.50 5.29 -9.74
C ARG A 47 -5.11 5.48 -10.30
N ALA A 48 -4.97 6.03 -11.50
CA ALA A 48 -3.67 6.24 -12.13
C ALA A 48 -2.76 7.21 -11.33
N PRO A 49 -3.24 8.39 -10.86
CA PRO A 49 -2.51 9.22 -9.91
C PRO A 49 -2.08 8.51 -8.63
N VAL A 50 -2.97 7.71 -8.02
CA VAL A 50 -2.68 6.97 -6.78
C VAL A 50 -1.64 5.88 -7.01
N VAL A 51 -1.75 5.12 -8.10
CA VAL A 51 -0.74 4.14 -8.51
C VAL A 51 0.62 4.81 -8.67
N ARG A 52 0.68 5.94 -9.38
CA ARG A 52 1.94 6.70 -9.56
C ARG A 52 2.53 7.12 -8.22
N TRP A 53 1.68 7.65 -7.34
CA TRP A 53 2.10 8.08 -6.01
C TRP A 53 2.61 6.93 -5.15
N LEU A 54 1.93 5.78 -5.13
CA LEU A 54 2.39 4.58 -4.41
C LEU A 54 3.71 4.06 -4.96
N ARG A 55 3.90 4.05 -6.28
CA ARG A 55 5.18 3.70 -6.90
C ARG A 55 6.32 4.65 -6.50
N LEU A 56 6.04 5.95 -6.33
CA LEU A 56 7.03 6.90 -5.79
C LEU A 56 7.37 6.61 -4.32
N LEU A 57 6.38 6.25 -3.50
CA LEU A 57 6.61 5.91 -2.10
C LEU A 57 7.40 4.60 -1.91
N ALA A 58 7.43 3.72 -2.91
CA ALA A 58 8.28 2.54 -2.90
C ALA A 58 9.78 2.88 -2.79
N ASP A 59 10.19 4.07 -3.22
CA ASP A 59 11.57 4.54 -3.11
C ASP A 59 11.84 5.39 -1.85
N ASP A 60 10.82 5.71 -1.05
CA ASP A 60 10.97 6.55 0.15
C ASP A 60 12.00 5.93 1.11
N PRO A 61 13.01 6.69 1.58
CA PRO A 61 14.06 6.16 2.45
C PRO A 61 13.56 5.78 3.84
N ARG A 62 12.38 6.24 4.26
CA ARG A 62 11.82 5.98 5.58
C ARG A 62 10.97 4.69 5.56
N PRO A 63 11.39 3.62 6.27
CA PRO A 63 10.66 2.34 6.27
C PRO A 63 9.19 2.47 6.69
N GLN A 64 8.89 3.35 7.65
CA GLN A 64 7.52 3.60 8.11
C GLN A 64 6.60 4.18 7.03
N VAL A 65 7.15 4.87 6.02
CA VAL A 65 6.37 5.42 4.90
C VAL A 65 6.18 4.36 3.83
N SER A 66 7.26 3.75 3.36
CA SER A 66 7.20 2.75 2.28
C SER A 66 6.43 1.50 2.69
N MET A 67 6.57 1.02 3.93
CA MET A 67 5.82 -0.13 4.43
C MET A 67 4.31 0.15 4.50
N ARG A 68 3.90 1.32 5.01
CA ARG A 68 2.47 1.71 5.05
C ARG A 68 1.89 1.85 3.66
N ALA A 69 2.66 2.39 2.71
CA ALA A 69 2.26 2.47 1.32
C ALA A 69 2.12 1.09 0.68
N ALA A 70 3.00 0.13 0.98
CA ALA A 70 2.89 -1.25 0.52
C ALA A 70 1.65 -1.97 1.09
N VAL A 71 1.27 -1.69 2.33
CA VAL A 71 0.02 -2.20 2.91
C VAL A 71 -1.20 -1.62 2.20
N ALA A 72 -1.26 -0.31 2.00
CA ALA A 72 -2.35 0.33 1.26
C ALA A 72 -2.44 -0.20 -0.18
N ALA A 73 -1.31 -0.41 -0.83
CA ALA A 73 -1.18 -1.04 -2.14
C ALA A 73 -1.82 -2.45 -2.19
N GLY A 74 -1.56 -3.30 -1.19
CA GLY A 74 -2.17 -4.62 -1.07
C GLY A 74 -3.69 -4.55 -0.89
N GLU A 75 -4.18 -3.68 0.01
CA GLU A 75 -5.61 -3.47 0.25
C GLU A 75 -6.35 -2.98 -1.00
N LEU A 76 -5.76 -2.06 -1.76
CA LEU A 76 -6.32 -1.58 -3.04
C LEU A 76 -6.33 -2.69 -4.10
N SER A 77 -5.28 -3.51 -4.15
CA SER A 77 -5.20 -4.65 -5.07
C SER A 77 -6.25 -5.71 -4.76
N VAL A 78 -6.67 -5.91 -3.50
CA VAL A 78 -7.76 -6.85 -3.18
C VAL A 78 -9.10 -6.41 -3.76
N ARG A 79 -9.30 -5.11 -4.00
CA ARG A 79 -10.55 -4.59 -4.59
C ARG A 79 -10.61 -4.77 -6.10
N ASP A 80 -9.46 -4.72 -6.75
CA ASP A 80 -9.29 -4.89 -8.19
C ASP A 80 -7.91 -5.53 -8.43
N PHE A 81 -7.86 -6.86 -8.32
CA PHE A 81 -6.59 -7.58 -8.31
C PHE A 81 -5.90 -7.57 -9.66
N GLU A 82 -6.67 -7.60 -10.75
CA GLU A 82 -6.11 -7.47 -12.09
C GLU A 82 -5.41 -6.12 -12.26
N HIS A 83 -6.10 -5.01 -11.95
CA HIS A 83 -5.53 -3.68 -12.07
C HIS A 83 -4.37 -3.45 -11.09
N GLY A 84 -4.56 -3.80 -9.81
CA GLY A 84 -3.52 -3.64 -8.79
C GLY A 84 -2.28 -4.48 -9.07
N TYR A 85 -2.44 -5.71 -9.55
CA TYR A 85 -1.31 -6.54 -9.93
C TYR A 85 -0.56 -5.97 -11.14
N ALA A 86 -1.28 -5.66 -12.22
CA ALA A 86 -0.68 -5.19 -13.47
C ALA A 86 -0.05 -3.80 -13.32
N GLU A 87 -0.73 -2.88 -12.63
CA GLU A 87 -0.31 -1.48 -12.52
C GLU A 87 0.47 -1.18 -11.24
N LEU A 88 0.63 -2.10 -10.30
CA LEU A 88 1.38 -1.77 -9.09
C LEU A 88 2.38 -2.85 -8.71
N VAL A 89 1.90 -4.07 -8.49
CA VAL A 89 2.74 -5.15 -7.98
C VAL A 89 3.80 -5.55 -9.01
N ARG A 90 3.39 -5.90 -10.23
CA ARG A 90 4.30 -6.42 -11.26
C ARG A 90 5.41 -5.43 -11.65
N PRO A 91 5.13 -4.14 -11.93
CA PRO A 91 6.19 -3.18 -12.27
C PRO A 91 7.21 -2.95 -11.14
N LEU A 92 6.81 -3.10 -9.88
CA LEU A 92 7.70 -2.99 -8.72
C LEU A 92 8.46 -4.29 -8.44
N ALA A 93 7.85 -5.44 -8.71
CA ALA A 93 8.49 -6.76 -8.64
C ALA A 93 9.57 -6.92 -9.71
N ASP A 94 9.31 -6.44 -10.93
CA ASP A 94 10.25 -6.48 -12.06
C ASP A 94 11.33 -5.38 -11.98
N ALA A 95 11.27 -4.50 -10.97
CA ALA A 95 12.20 -3.39 -10.84
C ALA A 95 13.61 -3.86 -10.41
N PRO A 96 14.69 -3.20 -10.90
CA PRO A 96 16.07 -3.61 -10.59
C PRO A 96 16.45 -3.37 -9.13
N THR A 97 15.77 -2.45 -8.45
CA THR A 97 16.07 -2.08 -7.06
C THR A 97 15.43 -3.04 -6.05
N PRO A 98 16.20 -3.61 -5.11
CA PRO A 98 15.66 -4.51 -4.07
C PRO A 98 14.52 -3.90 -3.25
N ARG A 99 14.57 -2.59 -2.97
CA ARG A 99 13.55 -1.88 -2.18
C ARG A 99 12.16 -1.97 -2.83
N ARG A 100 12.06 -1.77 -4.14
CA ARG A 100 10.80 -1.90 -4.89
C ARG A 100 10.28 -3.34 -4.92
N ARG A 101 11.18 -4.33 -5.02
CA ARG A 101 10.79 -5.76 -4.94
C ARG A 101 10.26 -6.13 -3.56
N VAL A 102 10.89 -5.63 -2.49
CA VAL A 102 10.38 -5.80 -1.12
C VAL A 102 9.00 -5.14 -0.96
N PHE A 103 8.81 -3.93 -1.49
CA PHE A 103 7.49 -3.28 -1.51
C PHE A 103 6.43 -4.15 -2.19
N ALA A 104 6.74 -4.70 -3.37
CA ALA A 104 5.83 -5.58 -4.11
C ALA A 104 5.51 -6.86 -3.33
N ALA A 105 6.51 -7.48 -2.70
CA ALA A 105 6.34 -8.66 -1.86
C ALA A 105 5.45 -8.36 -0.64
N THR A 106 5.67 -7.23 0.03
CA THR A 106 4.80 -6.77 1.13
C THR A 106 3.37 -6.55 0.65
N ALA A 107 3.15 -5.89 -0.48
CA ALA A 107 1.80 -5.67 -1.00
C ALA A 107 1.07 -7.00 -1.30
N LEU A 108 1.77 -7.99 -1.85
CA LEU A 108 1.22 -9.34 -2.07
C LEU A 108 0.95 -10.08 -0.78
N ASP A 109 1.84 -10.00 0.21
CA ASP A 109 1.63 -10.60 1.54
C ASP A 109 0.35 -10.04 2.20
N GLN A 110 0.15 -8.73 2.12
CA GLN A 110 -1.06 -8.07 2.61
C GLN A 110 -2.31 -8.55 1.86
N ALA A 111 -2.25 -8.66 0.53
CA ALA A 111 -3.34 -9.23 -0.26
C ALA A 111 -3.62 -10.72 0.10
N ALA A 112 -2.59 -11.52 0.40
CA ALA A 112 -2.72 -12.92 0.80
C ALA A 112 -3.37 -13.09 2.18
N GLY A 113 -3.36 -12.06 3.01
CA GLY A 113 -4.14 -12.00 4.25
C GLY A 113 -5.63 -12.21 4.01
N HIS A 114 -6.14 -11.78 2.85
CA HIS A 114 -7.54 -11.95 2.44
C HIS A 114 -7.78 -13.36 1.89
N ALA A 115 -8.71 -14.10 2.51
CA ALA A 115 -9.01 -15.48 2.13
C ALA A 115 -9.39 -15.64 0.64
N SER A 116 -10.06 -14.63 0.07
CA SER A 116 -10.44 -14.57 -1.34
C SER A 116 -9.25 -14.51 -2.30
N HIS A 117 -8.11 -13.98 -1.87
CA HIS A 117 -6.95 -13.72 -2.74
C HIS A 117 -5.75 -14.63 -2.46
N ARG A 118 -5.72 -15.29 -1.30
CA ARG A 118 -4.62 -16.17 -0.87
C ARG A 118 -4.18 -17.17 -1.94
N ARG A 119 -5.11 -17.82 -2.63
CA ARG A 119 -4.79 -18.80 -3.70
C ARG A 119 -4.15 -18.14 -4.92
N ALA A 120 -4.68 -16.99 -5.34
CA ALA A 120 -4.16 -16.24 -6.48
C ALA A 120 -2.74 -15.73 -6.20
N VAL A 121 -2.52 -15.12 -5.03
CA VAL A 121 -1.19 -14.65 -4.61
C VAL A 121 -0.20 -15.82 -4.54
N ARG A 122 -0.59 -16.95 -3.96
CA ARG A 122 0.28 -18.13 -3.90
C ARG A 122 0.73 -18.57 -5.30
N LYS A 123 -0.17 -18.58 -6.28
CA LYS A 123 0.17 -18.90 -7.67
C LYS A 123 1.20 -17.92 -8.26
N VAL A 124 1.02 -16.62 -8.03
CA VAL A 124 1.97 -15.58 -8.47
C VAL A 124 3.36 -15.83 -7.88
N VAL A 125 3.44 -16.09 -6.56
CA VAL A 125 4.72 -16.34 -5.87
C VAL A 125 5.37 -17.64 -6.37
N GLU A 126 4.59 -18.69 -6.59
CA GLU A 126 5.06 -19.95 -7.19
C GLU A 126 5.63 -19.71 -8.59
N ASP A 127 4.94 -18.94 -9.43
CA ASP A 127 5.40 -18.61 -10.78
C ASP A 127 6.71 -17.81 -10.75
N TRP A 128 6.84 -16.83 -9.84
CA TRP A 128 8.09 -16.07 -9.64
C TRP A 128 9.25 -16.98 -9.21
N SER A 129 9.02 -17.87 -8.25
CA SER A 129 10.06 -18.79 -7.76
C SER A 129 10.59 -19.73 -8.84
N ARG A 130 9.77 -20.07 -9.84
CA ARG A 130 10.13 -20.98 -10.93
C ARG A 130 10.87 -20.29 -12.07
N HIS A 131 10.52 -19.04 -12.35
CA HIS A 131 11.00 -18.34 -13.55
C HIS A 131 12.02 -17.24 -13.27
N GLY A 132 12.13 -16.77 -12.03
CA GLY A 132 13.10 -15.76 -11.61
C GLY A 132 13.05 -14.47 -12.43
N THR A 133 12.46 -13.41 -11.87
CA THR A 133 12.67 -12.03 -12.37
C THR A 133 14.00 -11.48 -11.89
#